data_AF-W1YCN3-F1
#
_entry.id   AF-W1YCN3-F1
#
_cell.length_a   1.000
_cell.length_b   1.000
_cell.length_c   1.000
_cell.angle_alpha   90.00
_cell.angle_beta   90.00
_cell.angle_gamma   90.00
#
_symmetry.space_group_name_H-M   'P 1'
#
loop_
_entity.id
_entity.type
_entity.pdbx_description
1 polymer ?
#
loop_
_entity_poly.entity_id
_entity_poly.type
_entity_poly.pdbx_seq_one_letter_code
_entity_poly.pdbx_strand_id
1 'polypeptide(L)'
;IRRDLMGHARSDVPAIWDWQVMADNDSMLNTPPTFSIYLLGLILHWIEDEGGLEAMGQPNDAKAARLYEAIDSSSFYNNPV
;
A
#
# COMPACT_ATOMS: atom_id res chain seq x y z
N ILE A 1 2.87 -10.81 4.61
CA ILE A 1 3.73 -11.78 3.89
C ILE A 1 3.03 -13.13 3.81
N ARG A 2 3.23 -13.93 2.75
CA ARG A 2 2.73 -15.31 2.78
C ARG A 2 3.45 -16.10 3.87
N ARG A 3 2.70 -16.81 4.72
CA ARG A 3 3.27 -17.43 5.93
C ARG A 3 4.37 -18.45 5.64
N ASP A 4 4.29 -19.13 4.50
CA ASP A 4 5.26 -20.12 4.04
C ASP A 4 6.62 -19.53 3.64
N LEU A 5 6.74 -18.21 3.54
CA LEU A 5 8.01 -17.53 3.24
C LEU A 5 8.75 -17.04 4.50
N MET A 6 8.16 -17.20 5.69
CA MET A 6 8.75 -16.77 6.96
C MET A 6 9.67 -17.85 7.54
N GLY A 7 10.50 -17.49 8.51
CA GLY A 7 11.46 -18.42 9.14
C GLY A 7 12.72 -18.69 8.31
N HIS A 8 12.94 -17.93 7.25
CA HIS A 8 14.09 -18.05 6.33
C HIS A 8 15.03 -16.84 6.38
N ALA A 9 14.97 -16.02 7.43
CA ALA A 9 15.92 -14.93 7.63
C ALA A 9 17.35 -15.49 7.79
N ARG A 10 18.35 -14.78 7.24
CA ARG A 10 19.75 -15.11 7.50
C ARG A 10 20.07 -14.86 8.97
N SER A 11 21.05 -15.58 9.50
CA SER A 11 21.47 -15.46 10.90
C SER A 11 22.02 -14.08 11.29
N ASP A 12 22.41 -13.26 10.32
CA ASP A 12 22.96 -11.91 10.52
C ASP A 12 21.92 -10.79 10.32
N VAL A 13 20.65 -11.13 10.06
CA VAL A 13 19.58 -10.14 9.91
C VAL A 13 19.15 -9.64 11.30
N PRO A 14 19.15 -8.32 11.54
CA PRO A 14 18.58 -7.76 12.77
C PRO A 14 17.10 -8.10 12.92
N ALA A 15 16.65 -8.35 14.15
CA ALA A 15 15.27 -8.76 14.46
C ALA A 15 14.17 -7.86 13.87
N ILE A 16 14.42 -6.55 13.76
CA ILE A 16 13.48 -5.58 13.15
C ILE A 16 13.19 -5.86 11.66
N TRP A 17 14.09 -6.58 10.97
CA TRP A 17 13.96 -6.97 9.57
C TRP A 17 13.61 -8.45 9.40
N ASP A 18 13.49 -9.21 10.49
CA ASP A 18 13.03 -10.59 10.46
C ASP A 18 11.50 -10.63 10.51
N TRP A 19 10.90 -11.08 9.41
CA TRP A 19 9.44 -11.17 9.28
C TRP A 19 8.79 -12.17 10.23
N GLN A 20 9.49 -13.24 10.62
CA GLN A 20 8.96 -14.19 11.60
C GLN A 20 8.86 -13.50 12.97
N VAL A 21 9.94 -12.86 13.40
CA VAL A 21 9.98 -12.15 14.69
C VAL A 21 8.96 -11.01 14.73
N MET A 22 8.84 -10.22 13.66
CA MET A 22 7.83 -9.17 13.56
C MET A 22 6.40 -9.74 13.63
N ALA A 23 6.13 -10.86 12.97
CA ALA A 23 4.83 -11.52 12.99
C ALA A 23 4.48 -12.13 14.36
N ASP A 24 5.44 -12.75 15.04
CA ASP A 24 5.27 -13.35 16.37
C ASP A 24 4.97 -12.29 17.45
N ASN A 25 5.31 -11.03 17.18
CA ASN A 25 5.03 -9.88 18.05
C ASN A 25 3.85 -9.03 17.53
N ASP A 26 3.02 -9.54 16.61
CA ASP A 26 1.88 -8.82 16.02
C ASP A 26 2.26 -7.43 15.47
N SER A 27 3.43 -7.32 14.83
CA SER A 27 4.02 -6.05 14.33
C SER A 27 4.36 -5.02 15.42
N MET A 28 4.45 -5.45 16.68
CA MET A 28 4.77 -4.61 17.85
C MET A 28 6.07 -5.07 18.54
N LEU A 29 7.05 -5.52 17.76
CA LEU A 29 8.38 -5.89 18.27
C LEU A 29 9.03 -4.76 19.11
N ASN A 30 8.76 -3.52 18.74
CA ASN A 30 9.05 -2.31 19.49
C ASN A 30 7.84 -1.36 19.43
N THR A 31 7.97 -0.14 19.96
CA THR A 31 6.90 0.88 19.89
C THR A 31 6.53 1.15 18.43
N PRO A 32 5.31 0.78 17.99
CA PRO A 32 4.90 0.96 16.61
C PRO A 32 4.51 2.43 16.34
N PRO A 33 4.40 2.84 15.07
CA PRO A 33 3.92 4.17 14.70
C PRO A 33 2.40 4.28 14.92
N THR A 34 1.97 4.39 16.17
CA THR A 34 0.56 4.33 16.61
C THR A 34 -0.35 5.31 15.85
N PHE A 35 0.11 6.53 15.61
CA PHE A 35 -0.65 7.54 14.86
C PHE A 35 -0.89 7.13 13.40
N SER A 36 0.14 6.60 12.73
CA SER A 36 0.02 6.12 11.36
C SER A 36 -0.93 4.92 11.25
N ILE A 37 -0.89 4.00 12.22
CA ILE A 37 -1.80 2.84 12.29
C ILE A 37 -3.26 3.31 12.47
N TYR A 38 -3.49 4.27 13.35
CA TYR A 38 -4.83 4.85 13.56
C TYR A 38 -5.37 5.49 12.28
N LEU A 39 -4.58 6.34 11.61
CA LEU A 39 -4.99 6.97 10.36
C LEU A 39 -5.27 5.94 9.26
N LEU A 40 -4.44 4.89 9.16
CA LEU A 40 -4.70 3.80 8.22
C LEU A 40 -6.06 3.14 8.48
N GLY A 41 -6.40 2.89 9.75
CA GLY A 41 -7.72 2.36 10.12
C GLY A 41 -8.87 3.24 9.63
N LEU A 42 -8.78 4.56 9.81
CA LEU A 42 -9.79 5.49 9.30
C LEU A 42 -9.90 5.48 7.77
N ILE A 43 -8.77 5.42 7.07
CA ILE A 43 -8.75 5.37 5.59
C ILE A 43 -9.38 4.07 5.10
N LEU A 44 -9.10 2.94 5.77
CA LEU A 44 -9.70 1.65 5.41
C LEU A 44 -11.21 1.65 5.61
N HIS A 45 -11.72 2.21 6.71
CA HIS A 45 -13.17 2.38 6.90
C HIS A 45 -13.80 3.28 5.85
N TRP A 46 -13.15 4.39 5.51
CA TRP A 46 -13.62 5.26 4.43
C TRP A 46 -13.68 4.51 3.08
N ILE A 47 -12.67 3.68 2.76
CA ILE A 47 -12.71 2.85 1.55
C ILE A 47 -13.88 1.86 1.57
N GLU A 48 -14.17 1.23 2.71
CA GLU A 48 -15.32 0.33 2.88
C GLU A 48 -16.65 1.07 2.68
N ASP A 49 -16.82 2.24 3.29
CA ASP A 49 -18.01 3.09 3.19
C ASP A 49 -18.30 3.55 1.75
N GLU A 50 -17.25 3.76 0.95
CA GLU A 50 -17.34 4.16 -0.46
C GLU A 50 -17.55 2.96 -1.42
N GLY A 51 -17.78 1.75 -0.91
CA GLY A 51 -18.06 0.56 -1.72
C GLY A 51 -16.84 -0.31 -2.03
N GLY A 52 -15.73 -0.11 -1.31
CA GLY A 52 -14.54 -0.95 -1.40
C GLY A 52 -13.66 -0.67 -2.62
N LEU A 53 -12.69 -1.57 -2.85
CA LEU A 53 -11.66 -1.37 -3.88
C LEU A 53 -12.21 -1.38 -5.31
N GLU A 54 -13.27 -2.13 -5.57
CA GLU A 54 -13.90 -2.16 -6.91
C GLU A 54 -14.56 -0.81 -7.23
N ALA A 55 -15.29 -0.23 -6.28
CA ALA A 55 -15.88 1.10 -6.41
C ALA A 55 -14.80 2.18 -6.52
N MET A 56 -13.69 2.07 -5.78
CA MET A 56 -12.53 2.97 -5.89
C MET A 56 -11.82 2.87 -7.24
N GLY A 57 -11.86 1.72 -7.90
CA GLY A 57 -11.26 1.49 -9.22
C GLY A 57 -11.88 2.38 -10.30
N GLN A 58 -13.21 2.49 -10.34
CA GLN A 58 -13.93 3.24 -11.37
C GLN A 58 -13.53 4.72 -11.48
N PRO A 59 -13.50 5.53 -10.39
CA PRO A 59 -13.02 6.90 -10.46
C PRO A 59 -11.51 6.97 -10.69
N ASN A 60 -10.72 5.98 -10.26
CA ASN A 60 -9.28 5.94 -10.55
C ASN A 60 -9.03 5.82 -12.07
N ASP A 61 -9.75 4.92 -12.74
CA ASP A 61 -9.67 4.75 -14.19
C ASP A 61 -10.13 6.03 -14.91
N ALA A 62 -11.24 6.64 -14.48
CA ALA A 62 -11.72 7.88 -15.06
C ALA A 62 -10.74 9.06 -14.89
N LYS A 63 -10.11 9.19 -13.71
CA LYS A 63 -9.07 10.20 -13.45
C LYS A 63 -7.84 9.98 -14.32
N ALA A 64 -7.38 8.73 -14.42
CA ALA A 64 -6.23 8.37 -15.25
C ALA A 64 -6.51 8.64 -16.73
N ALA A 65 -7.65 8.18 -17.26
CA ALA A 65 -8.05 8.40 -18.64
C ALA A 65 -8.09 9.88 -18.99
N ARG A 66 -8.72 10.70 -18.12
CA ARG A 66 -8.79 12.16 -18.34
C ARG A 66 -7.41 12.82 -18.35
N LEU A 67 -6.50 12.38 -17.49
CA LEU A 67 -5.14 12.92 -17.45
C LEU A 67 -4.35 12.53 -18.70
N TYR A 68 -4.38 11.25 -19.07
CA TYR A 68 -3.61 10.76 -20.20
C TYR A 68 -4.15 11.23 -21.54
N GLU A 69 -5.48 11.32 -21.72
CA GLU A 69 -6.08 11.94 -22.90
C GLU A 69 -5.60 13.39 -23.11
N ALA A 70 -5.51 14.16 -22.02
CA ALA A 70 -5.02 15.53 -22.09
C ALA A 70 -3.53 15.63 -22.44
N ILE A 71 -2.72 14.65 -22.04
CA ILE A 71 -1.30 14.58 -22.40
C ILE A 71 -1.15 14.17 -23.86
N ASP A 72 -1.81 13.09 -24.27
CA ASP A 72 -1.66 12.48 -25.59
C ASP A 72 -2.23 13.33 -26.72
N SER A 73 -3.26 14.14 -26.42
CA SER A 73 -3.83 15.09 -27.38
C SER A 73 -3.08 16.43 -27.44
N SER A 74 -2.07 16.64 -26.58
CA SER A 74 -1.32 17.89 -26.51
C SER A 74 -0.10 17.85 -27.44
N SER A 75 0.15 18.95 -28.15
CA SER A 75 1.43 19.16 -28.83
C SER A 75 2.53 19.70 -27.90
N PHE A 76 2.18 20.01 -26.65
CA PHE A 76 3.10 20.59 -25.65
C PHE A 76 3.66 19.53 -24.71
N TYR A 77 2.85 18.55 -24.30
CA TYR A 77 3.26 17.45 -23.45
C TYR A 77 3.56 16.20 -24.29
N ASN A 78 4.53 15.37 -23.86
CA ASN A 78 4.89 14.12 -24.52
C ASN A 78 5.24 13.07 -23.46
N ASN A 79 4.65 11.88 -23.55
CA ASN A 79 4.97 10.74 -22.68
C ASN A 79 5.38 9.52 -23.53
N PRO A 80 6.69 9.28 -23.75
CA PRO A 80 7.17 8.23 -24.66
C PRO A 80 7.23 6.82 -24.03
N VAL A 81 6.64 6.62 -22.84
CA VAL A 81 6.78 5.41 -22.01
C VAL A 81 5.42 4.80 -21.72
#